data_AF-A0A970KXS4-F1
#
_entry.id   AF-A0A970KXS4-F1
#
_cell.length_a   1.000
_cell.length_b   1.000
_cell.length_c   1.000
_cell.angle_alpha   90.00
_cell.angle_beta   90.00
_cell.angle_gamma   90.00
#
_symmetry.space_group_name_H-M   'P 1'
#
loop_
_entity.id
_entity.type
_entity.pdbx_description
1 polymer ?
#
loop_
_entity_poly.entity_id
_entity_poly.type
_entity_poly.pdbx_seq_one_letter_code
_entity_poly.pdbx_strand_id
1 'polypeptide(L)'
;MQEMTRIVAMAIVMAVLLTYLRSASQGALASQLAIAFMVTLLLVLLPPLQQVMRLFVDLGRRAQIRSVYMAVVLKAVGTAYIAALGAQLAKDAKEETTAAVVEMAGKVLIMLLAVPLVAGIMEALVGLMP
;
A
#
# COMPACT_ATOMS: atom_id res chain seq x y z
N MET A 1 -9.25 -12.09 11.70
CA MET A 1 -10.70 -12.25 11.43
C MET A 1 -11.48 -11.02 11.88
N GLN A 2 -11.33 -10.56 13.13
CA GLN A 2 -12.03 -9.36 13.64
C GLN A 2 -11.79 -8.07 12.82
N GLU A 3 -10.54 -7.81 12.38
CA GLU A 3 -10.24 -6.63 11.54
C GLU A 3 -10.94 -6.66 10.18
N MET A 4 -10.95 -7.83 9.52
CA MET A 4 -11.65 -8.01 8.24
C MET A 4 -13.15 -7.76 8.40
N THR A 5 -13.76 -8.25 9.50
CA THR A 5 -15.17 -8.02 9.80
C THR A 5 -15.47 -6.53 10.03
N ARG A 6 -14.61 -5.82 10.76
CA ARG A 6 -14.75 -4.36 10.98
C ARG A 6 -14.64 -3.58 9.68
N ILE A 7 -13.64 -3.89 8.86
CA ILE A 7 -13.42 -3.26 7.55
C ILE A 7 -14.64 -3.45 6.65
N VAL A 8 -15.14 -4.68 6.53
CA VAL A 8 -16.30 -4.99 5.69
C VAL A 8 -17.56 -4.30 6.23
N ALA A 9 -17.79 -4.31 7.55
CA ALA A 9 -18.93 -3.62 8.15
C ALA A 9 -18.89 -2.11 7.88
N MET A 10 -17.73 -1.47 8.06
CA MET A 10 -17.56 -0.05 7.76
C MET A 10 -17.77 0.24 6.27
N ALA A 11 -17.25 -0.61 5.38
CA ALA A 11 -17.42 -0.46 3.93
C ALA A 11 -18.88 -0.57 3.48
N ILE A 12 -19.66 -1.50 4.06
CA ILE A 12 -21.09 -1.63 3.77
C ILE A 12 -21.84 -0.37 4.22
N VAL A 13 -21.62 0.10 5.45
CA VAL A 13 -22.24 1.33 5.96
C VAL A 13 -21.89 2.52 5.07
N MET A 14 -20.62 2.62 4.67
CA MET A 14 -20.19 3.71 3.80
C MET A 14 -20.82 3.63 2.41
N ALA A 15 -20.91 2.45 1.81
CA ALA A 15 -21.55 2.28 0.51
C ALA A 15 -23.01 2.76 0.53
N VAL A 16 -23.77 2.40 1.58
CA VAL A 16 -25.15 2.88 1.76
C VAL A 16 -25.18 4.40 1.88
N LEU A 17 -24.33 5.01 2.71
CA LEU A 17 -24.26 6.47 2.87
C LEU A 17 -23.90 7.20 1.56
N LEU A 18 -22.93 6.69 0.78
CA LEU A 18 -22.56 7.31 -0.51
C LEU A 18 -23.71 7.24 -1.52
N THR A 19 -24.38 6.10 -1.61
CA THR A 19 -25.52 5.95 -2.53
C THR A 19 -26.63 6.93 -2.17
N TYR A 20 -26.96 7.06 -0.88
CA TYR A 20 -27.97 8.01 -0.41
C TYR A 20 -27.59 9.48 -0.71
N LEU A 21 -26.37 9.92 -0.38
CA LEU A 21 -25.91 11.28 -0.63
C LEU A 21 -25.88 11.64 -2.12
N ARG A 22 -25.47 10.69 -2.98
CA ARG A 22 -25.47 10.87 -4.44
C ARG A 22 -26.88 11.01 -4.99
N SER A 23 -27.83 10.23 -4.49
CA SER A 23 -29.25 10.33 -4.87
C SER A 23 -29.89 11.64 -4.41
N ALA A 24 -29.45 12.23 -3.30
CA ALA A 24 -29.90 13.52 -2.79
C ALA A 24 -29.24 14.75 -3.47
N SER A 25 -28.65 14.57 -4.65
CA SER A 25 -27.91 15.60 -5.43
C SER A 25 -26.77 16.32 -4.70
N GLN A 26 -26.32 15.81 -3.54
CA GLN A 26 -25.19 16.31 -2.76
C GLN A 26 -23.87 15.66 -3.17
N GLY A 27 -23.54 15.71 -4.48
CA GLY A 27 -22.38 15.03 -5.05
C GLY A 27 -21.03 15.42 -4.44
N ALA A 28 -20.87 16.69 -4.02
CA ALA A 28 -19.64 17.18 -3.39
C ALA A 28 -19.42 16.61 -1.98
N LEU A 29 -20.47 16.45 -1.17
CA LEU A 29 -20.36 15.83 0.15
C LEU A 29 -20.09 14.32 0.02
N ALA A 30 -20.65 13.66 -1.00
CA ALA A 30 -20.36 12.26 -1.27
C ALA A 30 -18.89 12.01 -1.62
N SER A 31 -18.27 12.87 -2.44
CA SER A 31 -16.84 12.71 -2.78
C SER A 31 -15.93 12.98 -1.58
N GLN A 32 -16.21 14.01 -0.77
CA GLN A 32 -15.48 14.29 0.46
C GLN A 32 -15.57 13.13 1.47
N LEU A 33 -16.77 12.55 1.63
CA LEU A 33 -17.00 11.42 2.51
C LEU A 33 -16.29 10.15 2.02
N ALA A 34 -16.24 9.92 0.70
CA ALA A 34 -15.49 8.81 0.11
C ALA A 34 -13.98 8.92 0.40
N ILE A 35 -13.41 10.12 0.24
CA ILE A 35 -12.00 10.39 0.57
C ILE A 35 -11.74 10.16 2.07
N ALA A 36 -12.61 10.69 2.94
CA ALA A 36 -12.49 10.52 4.38
C ALA A 36 -12.57 9.04 4.80
N PHE A 37 -13.47 8.27 4.19
CA PHE A 37 -13.56 6.83 4.42
C PHE A 37 -12.29 6.10 4.01
N MET A 38 -11.73 6.43 2.84
CA MET A 38 -10.51 5.79 2.36
C MET A 38 -9.30 6.09 3.28
N VAL A 39 -9.18 7.33 3.77
CA VAL A 39 -8.16 7.69 4.77
C VAL A 39 -8.37 6.92 6.07
N THR A 40 -9.62 6.81 6.54
CA THR A 40 -9.95 6.07 7.76
C THR A 40 -9.60 4.59 7.62
N LEU A 41 -9.94 3.98 6.49
CA LEU A 41 -9.63 2.59 6.19
C LEU A 41 -8.11 2.33 6.19
N LEU A 42 -7.33 3.25 5.61
CA LEU A 42 -5.87 3.18 5.64
C LEU A 42 -5.32 3.22 7.07
N LEU A 43 -5.85 4.11 7.92
CA LEU A 43 -5.43 4.21 9.32
C LEU A 43 -5.74 2.93 10.11
N VAL A 44 -6.88 2.28 9.85
CA VAL A 44 -7.25 0.99 10.46
C VAL A 44 -6.29 -0.13 10.05
N LEU A 45 -5.74 -0.08 8.83
CA LEU A 45 -4.79 -1.07 8.31
C LEU A 45 -3.34 -0.85 8.77
N LEU A 46 -2.97 0.33 9.27
CA LEU A 46 -1.60 0.62 9.70
C LEU A 46 -1.09 -0.29 10.84
N PRO A 47 -1.85 -0.53 11.93
CA PRO A 47 -1.38 -1.40 13.01
C PRO A 47 -1.06 -2.85 12.60
N PRO A 48 -1.94 -3.58 11.89
CA PRO A 48 -1.62 -4.94 11.44
C PRO A 48 -0.46 -4.95 10.43
N LEU A 49 -0.35 -3.94 9.56
CA LEU A 49 0.81 -3.79 8.69
C LEU A 49 2.11 -3.66 9.51
N GLN A 50 2.14 -2.81 10.54
CA GLN A 50 3.32 -2.68 11.41
C GLN A 50 3.67 -3.98 12.16
N GLN A 51 2.68 -4.80 12.53
CA GLN A 51 2.94 -6.12 13.13
C GLN A 51 3.61 -7.06 12.13
N VAL A 52 3.10 -7.12 10.89
CA VAL A 52 3.69 -7.91 9.82
C VAL A 52 5.12 -7.43 9.53
N MET A 53 5.34 -6.13 9.40
CA MET A 53 6.69 -5.57 9.19
C MET A 53 7.67 -6.00 10.30
N ARG A 54 7.25 -5.96 11.57
CA ARG A 54 8.07 -6.41 12.70
C ARG A 54 8.42 -7.89 12.62
N LEU A 55 7.44 -8.74 12.29
CA LEU A 55 7.66 -10.17 12.09
C LEU A 55 8.66 -10.45 10.99
N PHE A 56 8.56 -9.76 9.85
CA PHE A 56 9.53 -9.89 8.76
C PHE A 56 10.95 -9.48 9.18
N VAL A 57 11.10 -8.37 9.90
CA VAL A 57 12.40 -7.93 10.44
C VAL A 57 12.98 -8.97 11.40
N ASP A 58 12.17 -9.55 12.27
CA ASP A 58 12.63 -10.55 13.23
C ASP A 58 12.99 -11.88 12.58
N LEU A 59 12.22 -12.31 11.56
CA LEU A 59 12.57 -13.48 10.73
C LEU A 59 13.88 -13.25 9.98
N GLY A 60 14.07 -12.06 9.39
CA GLY A 60 15.31 -11.69 8.71
C GLY A 60 16.52 -11.76 9.63
N ARG A 61 16.38 -11.25 10.87
CA ARG A 61 17.43 -11.36 11.90
C ARG A 61 17.77 -12.82 12.24
N ARG A 62 16.76 -13.68 12.42
CA ARG A 62 16.97 -15.11 12.72
C ARG A 62 17.64 -15.85 11.55
N ALA A 63 17.31 -15.49 10.32
CA ALA A 63 17.90 -16.06 9.11
C ALA A 63 19.27 -15.47 8.74
N GLN A 64 19.86 -14.61 9.60
CA GLN A 64 21.13 -13.90 9.32
C GLN A 64 21.11 -13.08 8.02
N ILE A 65 19.92 -12.65 7.58
CA ILE A 65 19.76 -11.78 6.42
C ILE A 65 20.18 -10.37 6.84
N ARG A 66 21.02 -9.72 6.01
CA ARG A 66 21.39 -8.31 6.23
C ARG A 66 20.13 -7.44 6.29
N SER A 67 20.04 -6.60 7.31
CA SER A 67 18.87 -5.73 7.56
C SER A 67 18.51 -4.84 6.36
N VAL A 68 19.50 -4.49 5.54
CA VAL A 68 19.34 -3.75 4.29
C VAL A 68 18.38 -4.45 3.32
N TYR A 69 18.50 -5.76 3.10
CA TYR A 69 17.65 -6.47 2.14
C TYR A 69 16.20 -6.55 2.64
N MET A 70 16.01 -6.80 3.94
CA MET A 70 14.68 -6.79 4.53
C MET A 70 14.04 -5.40 4.43
N ALA A 71 14.80 -4.34 4.70
CA ALA A 71 14.32 -2.97 4.56
C ALA A 71 13.90 -2.63 3.11
N VAL A 72 14.65 -3.12 2.11
CA VAL A 72 14.29 -2.93 0.69
C VAL A 72 12.98 -3.63 0.34
N VAL A 73 12.79 -4.88 0.75
CA VAL A 73 11.54 -5.63 0.52
C VAL A 73 10.35 -4.91 1.15
N LEU A 74 10.48 -4.51 2.42
CA LEU A 74 9.40 -3.81 3.13
C LEU A 74 9.09 -2.45 2.50
N LYS A 75 10.12 -1.70 2.05
CA LYS A 75 9.94 -0.46 1.30
C LYS A 75 9.18 -0.71 0.00
N ALA A 76 9.52 -1.75 -0.77
CA ALA A 76 8.85 -2.05 -2.03
C ALA A 76 7.37 -2.40 -1.81
N VAL A 77 7.06 -3.22 -0.80
CA VAL A 77 5.67 -3.55 -0.43
C VAL A 77 4.91 -2.29 -0.01
N GLY A 78 5.50 -1.45 0.85
CA GLY A 78 4.90 -0.19 1.27
C GLY A 78 4.63 0.77 0.10
N THR A 79 5.60 0.93 -0.80
CA THR A 79 5.46 1.75 -2.01
C THR A 79 4.33 1.24 -2.91
N ALA A 80 4.20 -0.08 -3.09
CA ALA A 80 3.12 -0.66 -3.89
C ALA A 80 1.75 -0.31 -3.34
N TYR A 81 1.53 -0.45 -2.02
CA TYR A 81 0.26 -0.10 -1.38
C TYR A 81 -0.03 1.39 -1.44
N ILE A 82 0.95 2.25 -1.14
CA ILE A 82 0.77 3.71 -1.19
C ILE A 82 0.43 4.17 -2.61
N ALA A 83 1.14 3.66 -3.63
CA ALA A 83 0.87 4.00 -5.02
C ALA A 83 -0.51 3.53 -5.48
N ALA A 84 -0.90 2.28 -5.15
CA ALA A 84 -2.21 1.74 -5.49
C ALA A 84 -3.35 2.57 -4.86
N LEU A 85 -3.20 2.94 -3.59
CA LEU A 85 -4.17 3.78 -2.90
C LEU A 85 -4.22 5.19 -3.50
N GLY A 86 -3.08 5.86 -3.66
CA GLY A 86 -3.02 7.20 -4.25
C GLY A 86 -3.63 7.25 -5.65
N ALA A 87 -3.39 6.23 -6.48
CA ALA A 87 -4.01 6.12 -7.80
C ALA A 87 -5.54 5.93 -7.69
N GLN A 88 -6.02 5.13 -6.74
CA GLN A 88 -7.46 4.95 -6.51
C GLN A 88 -8.13 6.25 -6.04
N LEU A 89 -7.49 7.02 -5.15
CA LEU A 89 -7.98 8.35 -4.74
C LEU A 89 -8.13 9.29 -5.94
N ALA A 90 -7.13 9.33 -6.82
CA ALA A 90 -7.20 10.15 -8.03
C ALA A 90 -8.33 9.70 -8.97
N LYS A 91 -8.53 8.39 -9.16
CA LYS A 91 -9.67 7.84 -9.94
C LYS A 91 -11.02 8.24 -9.33
N ASP A 92 -11.15 8.16 -8.01
CA ASP A 92 -12.39 8.54 -7.30
C ASP A 92 -12.67 10.05 -7.39
N ALA A 93 -11.61 10.86 -7.53
CA ALA A 93 -11.70 12.30 -7.82
C ALA A 93 -11.97 12.62 -9.31
N LYS A 94 -12.13 11.60 -10.17
CA LYS A 94 -12.27 11.69 -11.64
C LYS A 94 -11.01 12.21 -12.36
N GLU A 95 -9.84 12.05 -11.73
CA GLU A 95 -8.53 12.46 -12.24
C GLU A 95 -7.73 11.25 -12.74
N GLU A 96 -8.12 10.69 -13.89
CA GLU A 96 -7.49 9.47 -14.44
C GLU A 96 -6.02 9.67 -14.82
N THR A 97 -5.66 10.83 -15.40
CA THR A 97 -4.28 11.15 -15.74
C THR A 97 -3.38 11.16 -14.51
N THR A 98 -3.84 11.79 -13.43
CA THR A 98 -3.12 11.84 -12.15
C THR A 98 -2.97 10.45 -11.55
N ALA A 99 -4.01 9.62 -11.64
CA ALA A 99 -3.94 8.22 -11.20
C ALA A 99 -2.88 7.42 -11.95
N ALA A 100 -2.82 7.56 -13.27
CA ALA A 100 -1.83 6.88 -14.11
C ALA A 100 -0.40 7.31 -13.77
N VAL A 101 -0.17 8.60 -13.52
CA VAL A 101 1.13 9.12 -13.09
C VAL A 101 1.56 8.55 -11.75
N VAL A 102 0.65 8.48 -10.76
CA VAL A 102 0.93 7.90 -9.44
C VAL A 102 1.26 6.41 -9.55
N GLU A 103 0.51 5.66 -10.34
CA GLU A 103 0.77 4.23 -10.56
C GLU A 103 2.14 4.00 -11.22
N MET A 104 2.48 4.82 -12.22
CA MET A 104 3.78 4.77 -12.89
C MET A 104 4.92 5.10 -11.94
N ALA A 105 4.78 6.14 -11.12
CA ALA A 105 5.77 6.51 -10.10
C ALA A 105 6.02 5.36 -9.12
N GLY A 106 4.97 4.68 -8.66
CA GLY A 106 5.10 3.49 -7.81
C GLY A 106 5.90 2.37 -8.47
N LYS A 107 5.59 2.05 -9.73
CA LYS A 107 6.31 1.04 -10.53
C LYS A 107 7.79 1.37 -10.68
N VAL A 108 8.13 2.61 -11.03
CA VAL A 108 9.52 3.06 -11.18
C VAL A 108 10.27 2.99 -9.85
N LEU A 109 9.67 3.44 -8.75
CA LEU A 109 10.29 3.38 -7.42
C LEU A 109 10.56 1.94 -6.98
N ILE A 110 9.62 1.01 -7.21
CA ILE A 110 9.83 -0.41 -6.92
C ILE A 110 10.99 -0.97 -7.76
N MET A 111 11.07 -0.60 -9.05
CA MET A 111 12.16 -1.02 -9.92
C MET A 111 13.53 -0.51 -9.44
N LEU A 112 13.61 0.74 -8.97
CA LEU A 112 14.81 1.30 -8.36
C LEU A 112 15.21 0.57 -7.07
N LEU A 113 14.23 0.19 -6.23
CA LEU A 113 14.46 -0.60 -5.03
C LEU A 113 14.97 -2.02 -5.35
N ALA A 114 14.63 -2.58 -6.52
CA ALA A 114 15.11 -3.90 -6.93
C ALA A 114 16.61 -3.91 -7.28
N VAL A 115 17.19 -2.79 -7.71
CA VAL A 115 18.61 -2.68 -8.11
C VAL A 115 19.58 -3.18 -7.03
N PRO A 116 19.55 -2.68 -5.77
CA PRO A 116 20.44 -3.17 -4.72
C PRO A 116 20.19 -4.63 -4.35
N LEU A 117 18.96 -5.14 -4.56
CA LEU A 117 18.62 -6.53 -4.30
C LEU A 117 19.32 -7.45 -5.31
N VAL A 118 19.22 -7.12 -6.60
CA VAL A 118 19.89 -7.85 -7.69
C VAL A 118 21.40 -7.78 -7.54
N ALA A 119 21.96 -6.61 -7.24
CA ALA A 119 23.40 -6.45 -6.99
C ALA A 119 23.88 -7.36 -5.86
N GLY A 120 23.15 -7.41 -4.73
CA GLY A 120 23.49 -8.29 -3.61
C GLY A 120 23.43 -9.78 -3.96
N ILE A 121 22.49 -10.19 -4.82
CA ILE A 121 22.44 -11.57 -5.34
C ILE A 121 23.66 -11.85 -6.23
N MET A 122 24.02 -10.92 -7.13
CA MET A 122 25.19 -11.08 -8.00
C MET A 122 26.48 -11.20 -7.18
N GLU A 123 26.68 -10.36 -6.17
CA GLU A 123 27.82 -10.44 -5.26
C GLU A 123 27.89 -11.80 -4.54
N ALA A 124 26.75 -12.31 -4.06
CA ALA A 124 26.69 -13.62 -3.42
C ALA A 124 27.05 -14.76 -4.39
N LEU A 125 26.60 -14.70 -5.64
CA LEU A 125 26.94 -15.68 -6.67
C LEU A 125 28.43 -15.64 -7.04
N VAL A 126 28.99 -14.44 -7.21
CA VAL A 126 30.42 -14.28 -7.50
C VAL A 126 31.28 -14.79 -6.35
N GLY A 127 30.89 -14.54 -5.10
CA GLY A 127 31.60 -15.05 -3.92
C GLY A 127 31.54 -16.58 -3.74
N LEU A 128 30.68 -17.28 -4.48
CA LEU A 128 30.61 -18.74 -4.51
C LEU A 128 31.44 -19.37 -5.63
N MET A 129 31.98 -18.57 -6.56
CA MET A 129 32.92 -19.08 -7.57
C MET A 129 34.27 -19.38 -6.90
N PRO A 130 34.88 -20.56 -7.18
CA PRO A 130 36.19 -20.93 -6.65
C PRO A 130 37.34 -20.07 -7.20
#